data_AF-A0AAJ1UBM0-F1
#
_entry.id   AF-A0AAJ1UBM0-F1
#
_cell.length_a   1.000
_cell.length_b   1.000
_cell.length_c   1.000
_cell.angle_alpha   90.00
_cell.angle_beta   90.00
_cell.angle_gamma   90.00
#
_symmetry.space_group_name_H-M   'P 1'
#
loop_
_entity.id
_entity.type
_entity.pdbx_description
1 polymer ?
#
loop_
_entity_poly.entity_id
_entity_poly.type
_entity_poly.pdbx_seq_one_letter_code
_entity_poly.pdbx_strand_id
1 'polypeptide(L)'
;TANTSIRSIESEYPFIKVDDFRFLVKELEEANKKVQEQLDIELKALPDVKEIQENILDLLDGIVGQPYAQRKIHEIEIDGEIRYTHEVPPGWADKNDPDKQGFRNYGAMRYQKKYGDLIMWHQMIDKAKNSSKPIIFITEEKKDDWWEKDKKAFKKPQPQLVQEFLEKTSQKFNMFRIEKFVENAKLYLNAAVSEEQIEKLTTQVENIRKSEEKEYSSKFRFNKAFDEENVDNITSLKKSLDVNKLMGFLTAEEKEQFRASVGQAFTGNLSPDKYNEAISWAIHKSINQLEDSFKELLGKLGLKNHDKVQSYLATFNSLPTNTVEKGLLLLKYIVEIEKVLWEIELTEEG
;
A
#
# COMPACT_ATOMS: atom_id res chain seq x y z
N THR A 1 20.11 18.90 18.09
CA THR A 1 20.91 18.75 16.86
C THR A 1 21.85 19.92 16.66
N ALA A 2 21.42 21.16 16.44
CA ALA A 2 22.33 22.31 16.23
C ALA A 2 23.23 22.67 17.45
N ASN A 3 22.64 22.77 18.65
CA ASN A 3 23.41 23.01 19.89
C ASN A 3 24.36 21.86 20.25
N THR A 4 24.02 20.63 19.83
CA THR A 4 24.86 19.44 20.02
C THR A 4 26.08 19.47 19.11
N SER A 5 25.89 19.85 17.83
CA SER A 5 26.97 20.05 16.86
C SER A 5 27.90 21.20 17.27
N ILE A 6 27.35 22.30 17.79
CA ILE A 6 28.12 23.44 18.30
C ILE A 6 29.01 23.06 19.48
N ARG A 7 28.48 22.30 20.45
CA ARG A 7 29.28 21.79 21.59
C ARG A 7 30.37 20.80 21.15
N SER A 8 30.10 19.97 20.15
CA SER A 8 31.09 19.06 19.57
C SER A 8 32.25 19.84 18.93
N ILE A 9 31.94 20.87 18.15
CA ILE A 9 32.93 21.73 17.48
C ILE A 9 33.74 22.56 18.48
N GLU A 10 33.10 23.09 19.54
CA GLU A 10 33.82 23.77 20.65
C GLU A 10 34.84 22.83 21.33
N SER A 11 34.52 21.53 21.43
CA SER A 11 35.41 20.54 22.06
C SER A 11 36.55 20.04 21.15
N GLU A 12 36.30 19.88 19.84
CA GLU A 12 37.32 19.41 18.87
C GLU A 12 38.20 20.54 18.33
N TYR A 13 37.69 21.77 18.25
CA TYR A 13 38.36 22.90 17.60
C TYR A 13 38.24 24.20 18.43
N PRO A 14 39.00 24.34 19.53
CA PRO A 14 38.86 25.44 20.50
C PRO A 14 39.15 26.85 19.96
N PHE A 15 39.77 26.94 18.78
CA PHE A 15 40.13 28.19 18.10
C PHE A 15 39.01 28.76 17.21
N ILE A 16 37.94 28.01 17.00
CA ILE A 16 36.75 28.51 16.30
C ILE A 16 35.92 29.32 17.30
N LYS A 17 35.61 30.58 16.97
CA LYS A 17 34.73 31.44 17.77
C LYS A 17 33.27 31.04 17.57
N VAL A 18 32.84 29.98 18.26
CA VAL A 18 31.51 29.41 18.08
C VAL A 18 30.38 30.36 18.51
N ASP A 19 30.69 31.34 19.37
CA ASP A 19 29.80 32.45 19.72
C ASP A 19 29.36 33.28 18.51
N ASP A 20 30.21 33.42 17.49
CA ASP A 20 29.89 34.18 16.27
C ASP A 20 28.75 33.51 15.47
N PHE A 21 28.43 32.23 15.75
CA PHE A 21 27.37 31.48 15.07
C PHE A 21 26.10 31.30 15.94
N ARG A 22 26.11 31.72 17.21
CA ARG A 22 24.96 31.55 18.11
C ARG A 22 23.73 32.33 17.65
N PHE A 23 23.91 33.45 16.95
CA PHE A 23 22.78 34.21 16.39
C PHE A 23 21.99 33.40 15.37
N LEU A 24 22.65 32.58 14.53
CA LEU A 24 21.99 31.70 13.56
C LEU A 24 21.15 30.62 14.24
N VAL A 25 21.64 30.06 15.35
CA VAL A 25 20.85 29.10 16.15
C VAL A 25 19.60 29.76 16.69
N LYS A 26 19.73 30.97 17.23
CA LYS A 26 18.60 31.74 17.76
C LYS A 26 17.57 32.07 16.66
N GLU A 27 18.03 32.50 15.48
CA GLU A 27 17.15 32.74 14.33
C GLU A 27 16.40 31.49 13.90
N LEU A 28 17.07 30.32 13.89
CA LEU A 28 16.44 29.03 13.59
C LEU A 28 15.41 28.63 14.65
N GLU A 29 15.70 28.84 15.94
CA GLU A 29 14.76 28.58 17.04
C GLU A 29 13.51 29.47 16.93
N GLU A 30 13.70 30.76 16.62
CA GLU A 30 12.59 31.70 16.41
C GLU A 30 11.77 31.34 15.17
N ALA A 31 12.42 30.97 14.06
CA ALA A 31 11.73 30.50 12.86
C ALA A 31 10.93 29.22 13.14
N ASN A 32 11.51 28.25 13.86
CA ASN A 32 10.83 27.02 14.22
C ASN A 32 9.62 27.30 15.12
N LYS A 33 9.75 28.24 16.07
CA LYS A 33 8.63 28.67 16.92
C LYS A 33 7.47 29.23 16.08
N LYS A 34 7.77 30.11 15.12
CA LYS A 34 6.75 30.67 14.21
C LYS A 34 6.06 29.57 13.39
N VAL A 35 6.79 28.56 12.94
CA VAL A 35 6.22 27.40 12.24
C VAL A 35 5.28 26.62 13.15
N GLN A 36 5.66 26.36 14.40
CA GLN A 36 4.79 25.67 15.37
C GLN A 36 3.52 26.47 15.67
N GLU A 37 3.66 27.80 15.87
CA GLU A 37 2.52 28.68 16.10
C GLU A 37 1.55 28.68 14.90
N GLN A 38 2.05 28.75 13.67
CA GLN A 38 1.19 28.65 12.48
C GLN A 38 0.54 27.27 12.36
N LEU A 39 1.28 26.18 12.65
CA LEU A 39 0.74 24.82 12.61
C LEU A 39 -0.40 24.66 13.61
N ASP A 40 -0.25 25.17 14.82
CA ASP A 40 -1.30 25.12 15.85
C ASP A 40 -2.57 25.88 15.42
N ILE A 41 -2.42 26.99 14.70
CA ILE A 41 -3.55 27.75 14.13
C ILE A 41 -4.28 26.91 13.09
N GLU A 42 -3.55 26.32 12.14
CA GLU A 42 -4.14 25.49 11.07
C GLU A 42 -4.82 24.24 11.64
N LEU A 43 -4.18 23.57 12.62
CA LEU A 43 -4.75 22.38 13.28
C LEU A 43 -6.05 22.70 14.02
N LYS A 44 -6.13 23.85 14.68
CA LYS A 44 -7.36 24.31 15.35
C LYS A 44 -8.45 24.75 14.36
N ALA A 45 -8.07 25.16 13.16
CA ALA A 45 -8.99 25.52 12.08
C ALA A 45 -9.48 24.30 11.27
N LEU A 46 -8.93 23.10 11.52
CA LEU A 46 -9.44 21.88 10.90
C LEU A 46 -10.89 21.65 11.32
N PRO A 47 -11.74 21.23 10.37
CA PRO A 47 -13.13 20.93 10.69
C PRO A 47 -13.23 19.73 11.62
N ASP A 48 -14.27 19.71 12.46
CA ASP A 48 -14.53 18.59 13.35
C ASP A 48 -14.88 17.34 12.51
N VAL A 49 -14.01 16.34 12.59
CA VAL A 49 -14.15 15.07 11.86
C VAL A 49 -15.46 14.37 12.23
N LYS A 50 -15.88 14.48 13.50
CA LYS A 50 -17.11 13.85 13.97
C LYS A 50 -18.34 14.56 13.40
N GLU A 51 -18.32 15.88 13.38
CA GLU A 51 -19.39 16.68 12.76
C GLU A 51 -19.48 16.38 11.26
N ILE A 52 -18.36 16.31 10.54
CA ILE A 52 -18.34 15.92 9.12
C ILE A 52 -18.93 14.52 8.94
N GLN A 53 -18.54 13.57 9.79
CA GLN A 53 -19.04 12.19 9.71
C GLN A 53 -20.56 12.14 9.89
N GLU A 54 -21.10 12.81 10.91
CA GLU A 54 -22.54 12.88 11.18
C GLU A 54 -23.28 13.53 10.01
N ASN A 55 -22.79 14.66 9.50
CA ASN A 55 -23.36 15.34 8.34
C ASN A 55 -23.38 14.44 7.09
N ILE A 56 -22.32 13.66 6.84
CA ILE A 56 -22.28 12.73 5.71
C ILE A 56 -23.29 11.60 5.90
N LEU A 57 -23.41 11.05 7.11
CA LEU A 57 -24.39 9.98 7.39
C LEU A 57 -25.82 10.47 7.16
N ASP A 58 -26.14 11.68 7.62
CA ASP A 58 -27.45 12.31 7.40
C ASP A 58 -27.72 12.57 5.92
N LEU A 59 -26.72 13.05 5.17
CA LEU A 59 -26.84 13.26 3.72
C LEU A 59 -27.05 11.96 2.95
N LEU A 60 -26.49 10.84 3.44
CA LEU A 60 -26.59 9.53 2.82
C LEU A 60 -27.85 8.76 3.22
N ASP A 61 -28.58 9.20 4.25
CA ASP A 61 -29.77 8.49 4.71
C ASP A 61 -30.85 8.43 3.61
N GLY A 62 -31.42 7.24 3.43
CA GLY A 62 -32.43 6.96 2.41
C GLY A 62 -31.96 7.00 0.95
N ILE A 63 -30.73 7.41 0.65
CA ILE A 63 -30.20 7.49 -0.73
C ILE A 63 -29.21 6.36 -1.09
N VAL A 64 -28.71 5.62 -0.10
CA VAL A 64 -27.84 4.45 -0.32
C VAL A 64 -28.64 3.28 -0.90
N GLY A 65 -28.10 2.67 -1.97
CA GLY A 65 -28.70 1.51 -2.62
C GLY A 65 -28.64 0.24 -1.76
N GLN A 66 -29.53 -0.70 -2.05
CA GLN A 66 -29.52 -2.00 -1.38
C GLN A 66 -28.30 -2.84 -1.83
N PRO A 67 -27.66 -3.60 -0.91
CA PRO A 67 -26.58 -4.49 -1.29
C PRO A 67 -27.09 -5.62 -2.18
N TYR A 68 -26.21 -6.14 -3.05
CA TYR A 68 -26.51 -7.36 -3.78
C TYR A 68 -26.52 -8.58 -2.86
N ALA A 69 -27.40 -9.55 -3.19
CA ALA A 69 -27.32 -10.88 -2.60
C ALA A 69 -26.02 -11.58 -3.03
N GLN A 70 -25.49 -12.46 -2.17
CA GLN A 70 -24.24 -13.19 -2.42
C GLN A 70 -24.20 -13.91 -3.77
N ARG A 71 -25.33 -14.48 -4.21
CA ARG A 71 -25.45 -15.12 -5.53
C ARG A 71 -25.11 -14.15 -6.67
N LYS A 72 -25.64 -12.92 -6.61
CA LYS A 72 -25.41 -11.90 -7.64
C LYS A 72 -23.95 -11.44 -7.64
N ILE A 73 -23.34 -11.36 -6.46
CA ILE A 73 -21.90 -11.09 -6.33
C ILE A 73 -21.09 -12.17 -7.05
N HIS A 74 -21.33 -13.45 -6.77
CA HIS A 74 -20.61 -14.54 -7.44
C HIS A 74 -20.80 -14.52 -8.97
N GLU A 75 -22.01 -14.22 -9.45
CA GLU A 75 -22.26 -14.07 -10.90
C GLU A 75 -21.39 -12.96 -11.52
N ILE A 76 -21.21 -11.85 -10.81
CA ILE A 76 -20.35 -10.73 -11.25
C ILE A 76 -18.87 -11.12 -11.19
N GLU A 77 -18.43 -11.89 -10.18
CA GLU A 77 -17.03 -12.32 -10.08
C GLU A 77 -16.63 -13.27 -11.23
N ILE A 78 -17.52 -14.20 -11.62
CA ILE A 78 -17.32 -15.08 -12.77
C ILE A 78 -17.21 -14.27 -14.07
N ASP A 79 -18.09 -13.28 -14.28
CA ASP A 79 -17.99 -12.35 -15.41
C ASP A 79 -16.66 -11.56 -15.35
N GLY A 80 -16.26 -11.13 -14.15
CA GLY A 80 -15.02 -10.40 -13.91
C GLY A 80 -13.77 -11.17 -14.29
N GLU A 81 -13.71 -12.49 -14.05
CA GLU A 81 -12.59 -13.34 -14.50
C GLU A 81 -12.38 -13.26 -16.01
N ILE A 82 -13.47 -13.35 -16.77
CA ILE A 82 -13.43 -13.27 -18.25
C ILE A 82 -13.09 -11.85 -18.69
N ARG A 83 -13.76 -10.84 -18.12
CA ARG A 83 -13.56 -9.42 -18.47
C ARG A 83 -12.14 -8.96 -18.23
N TYR A 84 -11.54 -9.32 -17.09
CA TYR A 84 -10.21 -8.83 -16.72
C TYR A 84 -9.11 -9.50 -17.56
N THR A 85 -9.33 -10.75 -18.00
CA THR A 85 -8.45 -11.44 -18.94
C THR A 85 -8.38 -10.71 -20.29
N HIS A 86 -9.48 -10.09 -20.72
CA HIS A 86 -9.59 -9.36 -21.98
C HIS A 86 -9.53 -7.83 -21.81
N GLU A 87 -9.14 -7.34 -20.62
CA GLU A 87 -9.01 -5.91 -20.31
C GLU A 87 -10.29 -5.10 -20.61
N VAL A 88 -11.45 -5.71 -20.32
CA VAL A 88 -12.77 -5.07 -20.46
C VAL A 88 -13.08 -4.27 -19.19
N PRO A 89 -13.26 -2.93 -19.29
CA PRO A 89 -13.46 -2.05 -18.13
C PRO A 89 -14.84 -2.23 -17.49
N PRO A 90 -15.06 -1.83 -16.22
CA PRO A 90 -14.06 -1.27 -15.31
C PRO A 90 -13.42 -2.35 -14.43
N GLY A 91 -12.32 -1.99 -13.78
CA GLY A 91 -11.68 -2.76 -12.72
C GLY A 91 -10.54 -3.68 -13.16
N TRP A 92 -10.32 -3.90 -14.46
CA TRP A 92 -9.23 -4.77 -14.92
C TRP A 92 -7.84 -4.25 -14.55
N ALA A 93 -7.70 -2.94 -14.31
CA ALA A 93 -6.45 -2.35 -13.86
C ALA A 93 -6.05 -2.85 -12.46
N ASP A 94 -7.00 -3.39 -11.69
CA ASP A 94 -6.75 -3.99 -10.36
C ASP A 94 -6.38 -5.47 -10.43
N LYS A 95 -6.33 -6.09 -11.62
CA LYS A 95 -6.14 -7.55 -11.77
C LYS A 95 -4.89 -8.08 -11.05
N ASN A 96 -3.80 -7.30 -11.06
CA ASN A 96 -2.50 -7.65 -10.50
C ASN A 96 -2.14 -6.84 -9.25
N ASP A 97 -3.08 -6.06 -8.70
CA ASP A 97 -2.82 -5.27 -7.49
C ASP A 97 -2.71 -6.23 -6.29
N PRO A 98 -1.54 -6.33 -5.62
CA PRO A 98 -1.34 -7.23 -4.49
C PRO A 98 -2.32 -6.98 -3.34
N ASP A 99 -2.68 -5.72 -3.10
CA ASP A 99 -3.56 -5.33 -1.99
C ASP A 99 -5.03 -5.73 -2.25
N LYS A 100 -5.35 -6.07 -3.51
CA LYS A 100 -6.68 -6.42 -3.99
C LYS A 100 -6.88 -7.90 -4.31
N GLN A 101 -5.87 -8.75 -4.08
CA GLN A 101 -6.03 -10.22 -4.24
C GLN A 101 -6.80 -10.88 -3.09
N GLY A 102 -6.97 -10.16 -1.96
CA GLY A 102 -7.74 -10.65 -0.82
C GLY A 102 -9.26 -10.49 -0.99
N PHE A 103 -9.98 -10.89 0.06
CA PHE A 103 -11.43 -10.73 0.14
C PHE A 103 -11.81 -9.55 1.04
N ARG A 104 -12.98 -8.96 0.78
CA ARG A 104 -13.68 -8.08 1.71
C ARG A 104 -14.95 -8.78 2.19
N ASN A 105 -15.19 -8.71 3.50
CA ASN A 105 -16.41 -9.17 4.14
C ASN A 105 -17.25 -7.95 4.56
N TYR A 106 -18.55 -7.99 4.29
CA TYR A 106 -19.51 -6.97 4.72
C TYR A 106 -20.80 -7.63 5.18
N GLY A 107 -21.02 -7.69 6.49
CA GLY A 107 -22.08 -8.49 7.08
C GLY A 107 -21.94 -9.96 6.69
N ALA A 108 -23.00 -10.55 6.13
CA ALA A 108 -22.97 -11.91 5.60
C ALA A 108 -22.50 -12.02 4.13
N MET A 109 -22.05 -10.92 3.51
CA MET A 109 -21.58 -10.90 2.13
C MET A 109 -20.05 -10.90 2.06
N ARG A 110 -19.51 -11.53 1.02
CA ARG A 110 -18.07 -11.59 0.74
C ARG A 110 -17.80 -11.42 -0.76
N TYR A 111 -16.76 -10.69 -1.11
CA TYR A 111 -16.30 -10.56 -2.50
C TYR A 111 -14.78 -10.39 -2.56
N GLN A 112 -14.15 -10.76 -3.68
CA GLN A 112 -12.74 -10.50 -3.95
C GLN A 112 -12.54 -9.00 -4.21
N LYS A 113 -11.59 -8.37 -3.52
CA LYS A 113 -11.42 -6.91 -3.55
C LYS A 113 -11.22 -6.37 -4.97
N LYS A 114 -10.51 -7.10 -5.84
CA LYS A 114 -10.29 -6.74 -7.25
C LYS A 114 -11.58 -6.57 -8.07
N TYR A 115 -12.71 -7.17 -7.66
CA TYR A 115 -14.00 -7.03 -8.36
C TYR A 115 -14.89 -5.92 -7.79
N GLY A 116 -14.42 -5.14 -6.82
CA GLY A 116 -15.21 -4.05 -6.22
C GLY A 116 -15.72 -3.04 -7.24
N ASP A 117 -14.87 -2.61 -8.16
CA ASP A 117 -15.21 -1.68 -9.26
C ASP A 117 -16.31 -2.25 -10.16
N LEU A 118 -16.20 -3.53 -10.51
CA LEU A 118 -17.18 -4.21 -11.35
C LEU A 118 -18.54 -4.39 -10.65
N ILE A 119 -18.53 -4.70 -9.35
CA ILE A 119 -19.77 -4.80 -8.55
C ILE A 119 -20.50 -3.46 -8.54
N MET A 120 -19.78 -2.36 -8.29
CA MET A 120 -20.34 -1.01 -8.30
C MET A 120 -20.85 -0.61 -9.69
N TRP A 121 -20.14 -0.98 -10.76
CA TRP A 121 -20.58 -0.79 -12.14
C TRP A 121 -21.93 -1.45 -12.43
N HIS A 122 -22.09 -2.70 -12.02
CA HIS A 122 -23.36 -3.42 -12.15
C HIS A 122 -24.49 -2.72 -11.36
N GLN A 123 -24.22 -2.25 -10.14
CA GLN A 123 -25.21 -1.52 -9.35
C GLN A 123 -25.68 -0.22 -10.03
N MET A 124 -24.76 0.52 -10.67
CA MET A 124 -25.12 1.72 -11.42
C MET A 124 -26.00 1.39 -12.64
N ILE A 125 -25.68 0.33 -13.38
CA ILE A 125 -26.49 -0.14 -14.52
C ILE A 125 -27.90 -0.51 -14.05
N ASP A 126 -28.01 -1.28 -12.97
CA ASP A 126 -29.32 -1.71 -12.44
C ASP A 126 -30.12 -0.51 -11.93
N LYS A 127 -29.48 0.44 -11.25
CA LYS A 127 -30.13 1.69 -10.81
C LYS A 127 -30.66 2.50 -11.99
N ALA A 128 -29.88 2.62 -13.06
CA ALA A 128 -30.26 3.36 -14.25
C ALA A 128 -31.43 2.68 -15.00
N LYS A 129 -31.41 1.36 -15.13
CA LYS A 129 -32.53 0.57 -15.68
C LYS A 129 -33.81 0.79 -14.89
N ASN A 130 -33.73 0.61 -13.57
CA ASN A 130 -34.90 0.66 -12.70
C ASN A 130 -35.50 2.07 -12.58
N SER A 131 -34.68 3.11 -12.70
CA SER A 131 -35.14 4.50 -12.62
C SER A 131 -35.38 5.15 -13.98
N SER A 132 -34.92 4.53 -15.09
CA SER A 132 -34.91 5.11 -16.44
C SER A 132 -34.31 6.52 -16.46
N LYS A 133 -33.22 6.72 -15.71
CA LYS A 133 -32.52 7.99 -15.59
C LYS A 133 -31.05 7.86 -15.98
N PRO A 134 -30.45 8.92 -16.56
CA PRO A 134 -29.02 8.99 -16.76
C PRO A 134 -28.28 9.01 -15.42
N ILE A 135 -27.03 8.54 -15.43
CA ILE A 135 -26.15 8.54 -14.26
C ILE A 135 -24.98 9.50 -14.47
N ILE A 136 -24.70 10.28 -13.44
CA ILE A 136 -23.45 11.04 -13.28
C ILE A 136 -22.67 10.32 -12.18
N PHE A 137 -21.51 9.77 -12.52
CA PHE A 137 -20.61 9.14 -11.57
C PHE A 137 -19.50 10.11 -11.16
N ILE A 138 -19.41 10.43 -9.88
CA ILE A 138 -18.42 11.36 -9.33
C ILE A 138 -17.30 10.52 -8.71
N THR A 139 -16.08 10.65 -9.22
CA THR A 139 -14.95 9.83 -8.77
C THR A 139 -13.62 10.56 -8.92
N GLU A 140 -12.69 10.24 -8.02
CA GLU A 140 -11.28 10.65 -8.11
C GLU A 140 -10.39 9.56 -8.73
N GLU A 141 -11.00 8.49 -9.25
CA GLU A 141 -10.31 7.42 -9.97
C GLU A 141 -9.50 7.98 -11.15
N LYS A 142 -8.29 7.45 -11.35
CA LYS A 142 -7.32 7.88 -12.36
C LYS A 142 -6.93 6.76 -13.32
N LYS A 143 -7.36 5.52 -13.11
CA LYS A 143 -6.99 4.38 -13.96
C LYS A 143 -7.56 4.49 -15.38
N ASP A 144 -6.94 3.78 -16.32
CA ASP A 144 -7.25 3.85 -17.77
C ASP A 144 -8.49 3.04 -18.15
N ASP A 145 -8.92 2.10 -17.30
CA ASP A 145 -10.21 1.44 -17.38
C ASP A 145 -11.39 2.37 -16.99
N TRP A 146 -11.06 3.36 -16.15
CA TRP A 146 -11.71 4.65 -15.89
C TRP A 146 -12.03 5.54 -17.09
N TRP A 147 -10.96 5.92 -17.76
CA TRP A 147 -10.94 7.17 -18.51
C TRP A 147 -10.18 7.03 -19.81
N GLU A 148 -10.66 7.72 -20.85
CA GLU A 148 -9.80 8.01 -22.00
C GLU A 148 -8.90 9.21 -21.68
N LYS A 149 -7.59 8.97 -21.71
CA LYS A 149 -6.57 10.00 -21.48
C LYS A 149 -5.95 10.47 -22.80
N ASP A 150 -5.73 11.77 -22.93
CA ASP A 150 -4.86 12.34 -23.96
C ASP A 150 -3.60 12.89 -23.29
N LYS A 151 -2.44 12.26 -23.58
CA LYS A 151 -1.12 12.50 -22.99
C LYS A 151 -1.08 12.37 -21.46
N LYS A 152 -1.80 13.24 -20.72
CA LYS A 152 -1.97 13.27 -19.25
C LYS A 152 -3.33 13.85 -18.77
N ALA A 153 -4.21 14.31 -19.65
CA ALA A 153 -5.49 14.92 -19.28
C ALA A 153 -6.66 13.95 -19.49
N PHE A 154 -7.56 13.87 -18.50
CA PHE A 154 -8.81 13.12 -18.60
C PHE A 154 -9.73 13.81 -19.62
N LYS A 155 -10.05 13.13 -20.71
CA LYS A 155 -10.85 13.73 -21.79
C LYS A 155 -12.33 13.41 -21.65
N LYS A 156 -12.64 12.15 -21.39
CA LYS A 156 -14.00 11.63 -21.31
C LYS A 156 -14.01 10.25 -20.63
N PRO A 157 -15.17 9.79 -20.14
CA PRO A 157 -15.33 8.41 -19.70
C PRO A 157 -14.82 7.42 -20.74
N GLN A 158 -14.32 6.28 -20.28
CA GLN A 158 -13.85 5.22 -21.15
C GLN A 158 -14.95 4.82 -22.18
N PRO A 159 -14.67 4.79 -23.50
CA PRO A 159 -15.72 4.61 -24.52
C PRO A 159 -16.51 3.31 -24.43
N GLN A 160 -15.85 2.19 -24.10
CA GLN A 160 -16.51 0.90 -23.83
C GLN A 160 -17.47 0.99 -22.64
N LEU A 161 -17.16 1.76 -21.58
CA LEU A 161 -18.11 1.99 -20.47
C LEU A 161 -19.35 2.75 -20.94
N VAL A 162 -19.17 3.81 -21.74
CA VAL A 162 -20.29 4.61 -22.27
C VAL A 162 -21.16 3.76 -23.19
N GLN A 163 -20.53 2.96 -24.07
CA GLN A 163 -21.22 2.08 -24.99
C GLN A 163 -22.00 0.99 -24.24
N GLU A 164 -21.35 0.26 -23.33
CA GLU A 164 -21.99 -0.79 -22.54
C GLU A 164 -23.18 -0.24 -21.73
N PHE A 165 -23.00 0.94 -21.11
CA PHE A 165 -24.06 1.56 -20.33
C PHE A 165 -25.25 1.94 -21.21
N LEU A 166 -25.01 2.55 -22.38
CA LEU A 166 -26.05 2.89 -23.33
C LEU A 166 -26.80 1.65 -23.83
N GLU A 167 -26.08 0.60 -24.22
CA GLU A 167 -26.67 -0.66 -24.70
C GLU A 167 -27.52 -1.35 -23.62
N LYS A 168 -27.03 -1.38 -22.37
CA LYS A 168 -27.73 -2.06 -21.28
C LYS A 168 -28.90 -1.25 -20.72
N THR A 169 -28.83 0.09 -20.74
CA THR A 169 -29.79 0.94 -20.01
C THR A 169 -30.65 1.83 -20.91
N SER A 170 -30.23 2.07 -22.16
CA SER A 170 -30.75 3.14 -23.02
C SER A 170 -30.65 4.55 -22.41
N GLN A 171 -29.77 4.74 -21.41
CA GLN A 171 -29.56 6.00 -20.72
C GLN A 171 -28.15 6.57 -20.97
N LYS A 172 -27.98 7.86 -20.69
CA LYS A 172 -26.68 8.54 -20.77
C LYS A 172 -25.85 8.28 -19.51
N PHE A 173 -24.54 8.19 -19.69
CA PHE A 173 -23.56 8.06 -18.62
C PHE A 173 -22.51 9.16 -18.73
N ASN A 174 -22.24 9.86 -17.64
CA ASN A 174 -21.18 10.86 -17.52
C ASN A 174 -20.35 10.59 -16.27
N MET A 175 -19.09 11.01 -16.30
CA MET A 175 -18.21 10.98 -15.14
C MET A 175 -17.59 12.35 -14.90
N PHE A 176 -17.47 12.73 -13.63
CA PHE A 176 -16.79 13.95 -13.22
C PHE A 176 -15.85 13.69 -12.04
N ARG A 177 -14.76 14.46 -12.00
CA ARG A 177 -14.01 14.68 -10.77
C ARG A 177 -14.69 15.74 -9.92
N ILE A 178 -14.33 15.82 -8.64
CA ILE A 178 -15.04 16.63 -7.65
C ILE A 178 -15.16 18.10 -8.09
N GLU A 179 -14.07 18.72 -8.57
CA GLU A 179 -14.07 20.14 -8.94
C GLU A 179 -14.98 20.40 -10.13
N LYS A 180 -14.90 19.54 -11.15
CA LYS A 180 -15.74 19.69 -12.33
C LYS A 180 -17.21 19.47 -12.02
N PHE A 181 -17.52 18.58 -11.08
CA PHE A 181 -18.87 18.41 -10.58
C PHE A 181 -19.39 19.69 -9.92
N VAL A 182 -18.62 20.31 -9.03
CA VAL A 182 -19.04 21.54 -8.33
C VAL A 182 -19.18 22.73 -9.29
N GLU A 183 -18.25 22.91 -10.23
CA GLU A 183 -18.38 23.91 -11.30
C GLU A 183 -19.68 23.72 -12.09
N ASN A 184 -19.95 22.48 -12.54
CA ASN A 184 -21.15 22.15 -13.28
C ASN A 184 -22.41 22.30 -12.41
N ALA A 185 -22.36 21.99 -11.12
CA ALA A 185 -23.49 22.17 -10.22
C ALA A 185 -23.85 23.66 -10.06
N LYS A 186 -22.86 24.55 -9.97
CA LYS A 186 -23.09 26.00 -10.00
C LYS A 186 -23.73 26.44 -11.31
N LEU A 187 -23.22 25.97 -12.45
CA LEU A 187 -23.70 26.36 -13.78
C LEU A 187 -25.09 25.84 -14.13
N TYR A 188 -25.38 24.56 -13.83
CA TYR A 188 -26.59 23.87 -14.30
C TYR A 188 -27.66 23.69 -13.22
N LEU A 189 -27.27 23.69 -11.93
CA LEU A 189 -28.21 23.50 -10.81
C LEU A 189 -28.41 24.78 -9.99
N ASN A 190 -27.72 25.87 -10.35
CA ASN A 190 -27.71 27.13 -9.60
C ASN A 190 -27.37 26.91 -8.10
N ALA A 191 -26.44 25.99 -7.84
CA ALA A 191 -26.02 25.67 -6.49
C ALA A 191 -25.41 26.91 -5.81
N ALA A 192 -25.78 27.15 -4.55
CA ALA A 192 -25.31 28.28 -3.74
C ALA A 192 -23.85 28.07 -3.28
N VAL A 193 -22.91 28.14 -4.23
CA VAL A 193 -21.47 27.97 -3.98
C VAL A 193 -20.74 29.22 -4.48
N SER A 194 -19.98 29.87 -3.59
CA SER A 194 -19.16 31.04 -3.93
C SER A 194 -17.92 30.64 -4.75
N GLU A 195 -17.34 31.59 -5.47
CA GLU A 195 -16.09 31.35 -6.21
C GLU A 195 -14.93 31.00 -5.27
N GLU A 196 -14.87 31.65 -4.12
CA GLU A 196 -13.90 31.36 -3.06
C GLU A 196 -14.02 29.92 -2.53
N GLN A 197 -15.25 29.40 -2.37
CA GLN A 197 -15.46 28.01 -1.95
C GLN A 197 -14.98 27.02 -3.02
N ILE A 198 -15.17 27.32 -4.31
CA ILE A 198 -14.68 26.49 -5.42
C ILE A 198 -13.16 26.51 -5.48
N GLU A 199 -12.54 27.69 -5.32
CA GLU A 199 -11.08 27.84 -5.33
C GLU A 199 -10.43 27.10 -4.14
N LYS A 200 -11.02 27.23 -2.95
CA LYS A 200 -10.56 26.52 -1.75
C LYS A 200 -10.67 25.01 -1.94
N LEU A 201 -11.82 24.51 -2.44
CA LEU A 201 -12.03 23.09 -2.73
C LEU A 201 -11.00 22.58 -3.74
N THR A 202 -10.80 23.30 -4.84
CA THR A 202 -9.83 22.94 -5.89
C THR A 202 -8.42 22.83 -5.31
N THR A 203 -8.00 23.82 -4.51
CA THR A 203 -6.69 23.81 -3.86
C THR A 203 -6.54 22.62 -2.90
N GLN A 204 -7.56 22.33 -2.09
CA GLN A 204 -7.54 21.22 -1.14
C GLN A 204 -7.46 19.87 -1.86
N VAL A 205 -8.29 19.66 -2.88
CA VAL A 205 -8.28 18.43 -3.69
C VAL A 205 -6.95 18.26 -4.42
N GLU A 206 -6.37 19.33 -4.96
CA GLU A 206 -5.03 19.27 -5.54
C GLU A 206 -3.94 18.89 -4.53
N ASN A 207 -4.00 19.43 -3.32
CA ASN A 207 -3.04 19.10 -2.27
C ASN A 207 -3.15 17.62 -1.86
N ILE A 208 -4.37 17.10 -1.73
CA ILE A 208 -4.63 15.67 -1.49
C ILE A 208 -4.05 14.82 -2.63
N ARG A 209 -4.29 15.20 -3.89
CA ARG A 209 -3.71 14.49 -5.05
C ARG A 209 -2.20 14.50 -5.04
N LYS A 210 -1.58 15.65 -4.71
CA LYS A 210 -0.12 15.78 -4.61
C LYS A 210 0.42 14.91 -3.47
N SER A 211 -0.29 14.79 -2.34
CA SER A 211 0.13 13.89 -1.25
C SER A 211 -0.02 12.43 -1.63
N GLU A 212 -1.14 12.04 -2.26
CA GLU A 212 -1.36 10.66 -2.73
C GLU A 212 -0.37 10.27 -3.83
N GLU A 213 -0.05 11.17 -4.76
CA GLU A 213 0.96 10.92 -5.80
C GLU A 213 2.37 10.85 -5.22
N LYS A 214 2.67 11.63 -4.17
CA LYS A 214 3.93 11.50 -3.43
C LYS A 214 3.98 10.21 -2.65
N GLU A 215 2.89 9.79 -2.02
CA GLU A 215 2.79 8.51 -1.30
C GLU A 215 2.89 7.32 -2.25
N TYR A 216 2.21 7.39 -3.40
CA TYR A 216 2.26 6.39 -4.45
C TYR A 216 3.63 6.39 -5.12
N SER A 217 4.22 7.55 -5.40
CA SER A 217 5.59 7.67 -5.91
C SER A 217 6.63 7.29 -4.88
N SER A 218 6.38 7.48 -3.57
CA SER A 218 7.28 7.00 -2.53
C SER A 218 7.14 5.50 -2.38
N LYS A 219 5.93 4.94 -2.33
CA LYS A 219 5.69 3.47 -2.38
C LYS A 219 6.28 2.86 -3.65
N PHE A 220 6.14 3.52 -4.80
CA PHE A 220 6.70 3.08 -6.07
C PHE A 220 8.21 3.36 -6.19
N ARG A 221 8.77 4.39 -5.55
CA ARG A 221 10.24 4.60 -5.46
C ARG A 221 10.86 3.67 -4.44
N PHE A 222 10.17 3.33 -3.35
CA PHE A 222 10.55 2.26 -2.45
C PHE A 222 10.48 0.93 -3.18
N ASN A 223 9.40 0.65 -3.94
CA ASN A 223 9.28 -0.57 -4.75
C ASN A 223 10.24 -0.60 -5.95
N LYS A 224 10.53 0.53 -6.60
CA LYS A 224 11.45 0.61 -7.76
C LYS A 224 12.92 0.69 -7.35
N ALA A 225 13.25 1.34 -6.24
CA ALA A 225 14.57 1.20 -5.61
C ALA A 225 14.73 -0.22 -5.04
N PHE A 226 13.65 -0.87 -4.59
CA PHE A 226 13.66 -2.31 -4.35
C PHE A 226 13.83 -3.11 -5.65
N ASP A 227 13.13 -2.81 -6.75
CA ASP A 227 13.12 -3.65 -7.97
C ASP A 227 14.37 -3.50 -8.85
N GLU A 228 14.97 -2.31 -8.95
CA GLU A 228 16.22 -2.10 -9.71
C GLU A 228 17.47 -2.48 -8.90
N GLU A 229 17.37 -2.60 -7.56
CA GLU A 229 18.47 -3.04 -6.68
C GLU A 229 18.35 -4.54 -6.24
N ASN A 230 17.17 -5.19 -6.40
CA ASN A 230 16.94 -6.58 -5.95
C ASN A 230 17.27 -7.71 -6.93
N VAL A 231 17.52 -7.46 -8.21
CA VAL A 231 17.98 -8.57 -9.07
C VAL A 231 19.36 -9.06 -8.57
N ASP A 232 20.18 -8.16 -8.03
CA ASP A 232 21.45 -8.51 -7.41
C ASP A 232 21.31 -8.94 -5.93
N ASN A 233 20.39 -8.33 -5.15
CA ASN A 233 20.20 -8.68 -3.72
C ASN A 233 19.45 -9.99 -3.47
N ILE A 234 18.39 -10.34 -4.22
CA ILE A 234 17.74 -11.66 -4.08
C ILE A 234 18.69 -12.77 -4.53
N THR A 235 19.47 -12.53 -5.60
CA THR A 235 20.49 -13.46 -6.07
C THR A 235 21.62 -13.63 -5.04
N SER A 236 22.03 -12.56 -4.35
CA SER A 236 23.04 -12.63 -3.29
C SER A 236 22.50 -13.32 -2.02
N LEU A 237 21.26 -13.03 -1.61
CA LEU A 237 20.59 -13.70 -0.48
C LEU A 237 20.35 -15.19 -0.73
N LYS A 238 20.01 -15.57 -1.96
CA LYS A 238 19.91 -16.99 -2.35
C LYS A 238 21.26 -17.70 -2.37
N LYS A 239 22.36 -17.00 -2.68
CA LYS A 239 23.73 -17.55 -2.60
C LYS A 239 24.21 -17.76 -1.16
N SER A 240 23.77 -16.94 -0.21
CA SER A 240 24.13 -17.04 1.20
C SER A 240 23.10 -17.82 2.05
N LEU A 241 22.09 -18.40 1.42
CA LEU A 241 21.02 -19.14 2.08
C LEU A 241 21.55 -20.42 2.73
N ASP A 242 21.31 -20.56 4.05
CA ASP A 242 21.51 -21.82 4.75
C ASP A 242 20.31 -22.76 4.50
N VAL A 243 20.48 -23.64 3.52
CA VAL A 243 19.46 -24.63 3.14
C VAL A 243 19.17 -25.63 4.27
N ASN A 244 20.16 -25.95 5.12
CA ASN A 244 19.92 -26.86 6.25
C ASN A 244 19.05 -26.18 7.30
N LYS A 245 19.25 -24.88 7.52
CA LYS A 245 18.40 -24.09 8.42
C LYS A 245 16.97 -24.01 7.90
N LEU A 246 16.78 -23.70 6.60
CA LEU A 246 15.48 -23.71 5.95
C LEU A 246 14.78 -25.07 6.08
N MET A 247 15.51 -26.15 5.84
CA MET A 247 15.01 -27.51 6.02
C MET A 247 14.56 -27.77 7.45
N GLY A 248 15.18 -27.15 8.46
CA GLY A 248 14.76 -27.24 9.86
C GLY A 248 13.29 -26.91 10.10
N PHE A 249 12.72 -26.02 9.28
CA PHE A 249 11.34 -25.54 9.39
C PHE A 249 10.31 -26.35 8.58
N LEU A 250 10.74 -27.40 7.89
CA LEU A 250 9.87 -28.28 7.11
C LEU A 250 9.56 -29.58 7.87
N THR A 251 8.37 -30.13 7.62
CA THR A 251 7.97 -31.47 8.11
C THR A 251 8.79 -32.58 7.44
N ALA A 252 8.72 -33.81 7.98
CA ALA A 252 9.45 -34.94 7.40
C ALA A 252 9.05 -35.23 5.94
N GLU A 253 7.75 -35.13 5.63
CA GLU A 253 7.21 -35.30 4.28
C GLU A 253 7.64 -34.16 3.35
N GLU A 254 7.57 -32.90 3.80
CA GLU A 254 8.00 -31.74 3.00
C GLU A 254 9.51 -31.74 2.74
N LYS A 255 10.31 -32.24 3.69
CA LYS A 255 11.76 -32.44 3.50
C LYS A 255 12.04 -33.44 2.39
N GLU A 256 11.27 -34.51 2.30
CA GLU A 256 11.41 -35.52 1.25
C GLU A 256 11.01 -34.94 -0.11
N GLN A 257 9.90 -34.22 -0.18
CA GLN A 257 9.45 -33.51 -1.38
C GLN A 257 10.48 -32.47 -1.84
N PHE A 258 11.01 -31.66 -0.92
CA PHE A 258 12.04 -30.67 -1.23
C PHE A 258 13.31 -31.34 -1.76
N ARG A 259 13.79 -32.43 -1.13
CA ARG A 259 14.95 -33.19 -1.61
C ARG A 259 14.72 -33.78 -3.00
N ALA A 260 13.52 -34.27 -3.28
CA ALA A 260 13.16 -34.76 -4.61
C ALA A 260 13.17 -33.63 -5.65
N SER A 261 12.58 -32.47 -5.35
CA SER A 261 12.58 -31.29 -6.22
C SER A 261 13.98 -30.74 -6.48
N VAL A 262 14.82 -30.68 -5.44
CA VAL A 262 16.22 -30.29 -5.57
C VAL A 262 17.02 -31.34 -6.35
N GLY A 263 16.82 -32.63 -6.09
CA GLY A 263 17.45 -33.72 -6.83
C GLY A 263 17.15 -33.66 -8.34
N GLN A 264 15.90 -33.37 -8.71
CA GLN A 264 15.49 -33.18 -10.11
C GLN A 264 16.15 -31.97 -10.78
N ALA A 265 16.57 -30.95 -10.01
CA ALA A 265 17.33 -29.81 -10.53
C ALA A 265 18.79 -30.16 -10.88
N PHE A 266 19.30 -31.29 -10.39
CA PHE A 266 20.68 -31.77 -10.61
C PHE A 266 20.80 -32.96 -11.57
N THR A 267 19.71 -33.62 -11.97
CA THR A 267 19.73 -34.85 -12.79
C THR A 267 19.71 -34.65 -14.32
N GLY A 268 19.76 -33.42 -14.80
CA GLY A 268 19.90 -33.06 -16.23
C GLY A 268 20.13 -31.56 -16.34
N ASN A 269 20.93 -31.11 -17.34
CA ASN A 269 21.41 -29.73 -17.54
C ASN A 269 20.93 -28.73 -16.48
N LEU A 270 21.83 -28.32 -15.58
CA LEU A 270 21.55 -27.38 -14.48
C LEU A 270 20.57 -26.30 -14.97
N SER A 271 19.36 -26.34 -14.43
CA SER A 271 18.37 -25.30 -14.62
C SER A 271 18.31 -24.54 -13.30
N PRO A 272 18.99 -23.38 -13.20
CA PRO A 272 18.91 -22.50 -12.04
C PRO A 272 17.46 -22.18 -11.63
N ASP A 273 16.55 -22.19 -12.61
CA ASP A 273 15.11 -21.96 -12.41
C ASP A 273 14.49 -23.03 -11.51
N LYS A 274 14.77 -24.31 -11.74
CA LYS A 274 14.22 -25.41 -10.92
C LYS A 274 14.73 -25.41 -9.48
N TYR A 275 15.99 -25.06 -9.27
CA TYR A 275 16.53 -24.90 -7.92
C TYR A 275 15.87 -23.73 -7.20
N ASN A 276 15.72 -22.60 -7.88
CA ASN A 276 15.05 -21.41 -7.35
C ASN A 276 13.57 -21.66 -7.04
N GLU A 277 12.88 -22.44 -7.86
CA GLU A 277 11.50 -22.88 -7.63
C GLU A 277 11.39 -23.75 -6.36
N ALA A 278 12.30 -24.71 -6.18
CA ALA A 278 12.32 -25.56 -4.99
C ALA A 278 12.54 -24.73 -3.70
N ILE A 279 13.49 -23.78 -3.73
CA ILE A 279 13.73 -22.85 -2.60
C ILE A 279 12.52 -21.98 -2.33
N SER A 280 11.91 -21.42 -3.37
CA SER A 280 10.71 -20.59 -3.23
C SER A 280 9.56 -21.40 -2.62
N TRP A 281 9.34 -22.63 -3.08
CA TRP A 281 8.34 -23.53 -2.53
C TRP A 281 8.57 -23.80 -1.04
N ALA A 282 9.82 -24.13 -0.64
CA ALA A 282 10.16 -24.40 0.75
C ALA A 282 9.92 -23.20 1.66
N ILE A 283 10.22 -21.98 1.18
CA ILE A 283 9.94 -20.75 1.92
C ILE A 283 8.43 -20.54 2.10
N HIS A 284 7.63 -20.73 1.05
CA HIS A 284 6.17 -20.60 1.18
C HIS A 284 5.58 -21.59 2.19
N LYS A 285 6.14 -22.81 2.28
CA LYS A 285 5.72 -23.82 3.25
C LYS A 285 6.13 -23.51 4.68
N SER A 286 7.27 -22.86 4.87
CA SER A 286 7.87 -22.60 6.19
C SER A 286 7.65 -21.18 6.72
N ILE A 287 7.00 -20.28 5.96
CA ILE A 287 6.95 -18.85 6.29
C ILE A 287 6.37 -18.56 7.68
N ASN A 288 5.30 -19.26 8.07
CA ASN A 288 4.69 -19.06 9.38
C ASN A 288 5.61 -19.53 10.50
N GLN A 289 6.26 -20.69 10.34
CA GLN A 289 7.22 -21.22 11.30
C GLN A 289 8.47 -20.32 11.41
N LEU A 290 8.89 -19.70 10.31
CA LEU A 290 9.97 -18.72 10.28
C LEU A 290 9.60 -17.46 11.07
N GLU A 291 8.40 -16.93 10.87
CA GLU A 291 7.93 -15.77 11.64
C GLU A 291 7.82 -16.07 13.13
N ASP A 292 7.28 -17.24 13.49
CA ASP A 292 7.09 -17.63 14.89
C ASP A 292 8.45 -17.84 15.58
N SER A 293 9.38 -18.54 14.93
CA SER A 293 10.74 -18.73 15.43
C SER A 293 11.49 -17.40 15.62
N PHE A 294 11.37 -16.49 14.64
CA PHE A 294 11.96 -15.16 14.75
C PHE A 294 11.40 -14.37 15.93
N LYS A 295 10.07 -14.36 16.12
CA LYS A 295 9.42 -13.70 17.27
C LYS A 295 9.86 -14.31 18.60
N GLU A 296 9.98 -15.64 18.68
CA GLU A 296 10.47 -16.33 19.87
C GLU A 296 11.91 -15.94 20.21
N LEU A 297 12.80 -15.91 19.21
CA LEU A 297 14.19 -15.51 19.36
C LEU A 297 14.33 -14.05 19.77
N LEU A 298 13.50 -13.15 19.22
CA LEU A 298 13.45 -11.76 19.69
C LEU A 298 12.99 -11.64 21.13
N GLY A 299 12.02 -12.45 21.55
CA GLY A 299 11.60 -12.53 22.95
C GLY A 299 12.77 -12.92 23.86
N LYS A 300 13.52 -13.96 23.49
CA LYS A 300 14.72 -14.40 24.21
C LYS A 300 15.80 -13.32 24.25
N LEU A 301 16.07 -12.67 23.12
CA LEU A 301 17.05 -11.58 23.04
C LEU A 301 16.63 -10.39 23.90
N GLY A 302 15.34 -10.06 23.96
CA GLY A 302 14.82 -8.94 24.75
C GLY A 302 15.00 -9.09 26.25
N LEU A 303 15.07 -10.33 26.74
CA LEU A 303 15.39 -10.63 28.13
C LEU A 303 16.87 -10.39 28.46
N LYS A 304 17.76 -10.46 27.45
CA LYS A 304 19.22 -10.35 27.61
C LYS A 304 19.78 -8.99 27.19
N ASN A 305 19.20 -8.35 26.17
CA ASN A 305 19.68 -7.08 25.62
C ASN A 305 18.55 -6.28 24.95
N HIS A 306 17.96 -5.36 25.70
CA HIS A 306 16.79 -4.58 25.27
C HIS A 306 17.09 -3.65 24.09
N ASP A 307 18.27 -3.02 24.06
CA ASP A 307 18.65 -2.07 23.01
C ASP A 307 18.84 -2.75 21.65
N LYS A 308 19.39 -3.98 21.64
CA LYS A 308 19.52 -4.77 20.40
C LYS A 308 18.18 -5.25 19.85
N VAL A 309 17.13 -5.37 20.65
CA VAL A 309 15.81 -5.79 20.15
C VAL A 309 15.13 -4.69 19.34
N GLN A 310 15.35 -3.42 19.70
CA GLN A 310 14.74 -2.30 18.98
C GLN A 310 15.20 -2.22 17.51
N SER A 311 16.47 -2.58 17.22
CA SER A 311 16.95 -2.61 15.84
C SER A 311 16.26 -3.71 15.02
N TYR A 312 16.13 -4.93 15.56
CA TYR A 312 15.47 -6.03 14.85
C TYR A 312 13.94 -5.86 14.76
N LEU A 313 13.28 -5.22 15.73
CA LEU A 313 11.85 -4.92 15.67
C LEU A 313 11.53 -3.89 14.58
N ALA A 314 12.35 -2.83 14.46
CA ALA A 314 12.22 -1.88 13.37
C ALA A 314 12.33 -2.56 12.01
N THR A 315 13.29 -3.50 11.88
CA THR A 315 13.48 -4.31 10.66
C THR A 315 12.34 -5.30 10.39
N PHE A 316 11.78 -5.93 11.43
CA PHE A 316 10.63 -6.83 11.29
C PHE A 316 9.39 -6.10 10.78
N ASN A 317 9.13 -4.90 11.32
CA ASN A 317 8.00 -4.06 10.91
C ASN A 317 8.17 -3.49 9.48
N SER A 318 9.39 -3.53 8.94
CA SER A 318 9.71 -3.13 7.56
C SER A 318 9.96 -4.32 6.62
N LEU A 319 9.58 -5.55 6.98
CA LEU A 319 9.78 -6.71 6.10
C LEU A 319 8.94 -6.59 4.81
N PRO A 320 9.47 -7.04 3.67
CA PRO A 320 8.79 -6.95 2.39
C PRO A 320 7.51 -7.81 2.37
N THR A 321 6.56 -7.42 1.52
CA THR A 321 5.30 -8.15 1.31
C THR A 321 5.48 -9.41 0.47
N ASN A 322 6.57 -9.51 -0.30
CA ASN A 322 6.91 -10.71 -1.07
C ASN A 322 7.31 -11.86 -0.13
N THR A 323 6.58 -12.98 -0.20
CA THR A 323 6.77 -14.14 0.68
C THR A 323 8.18 -14.75 0.60
N VAL A 324 8.77 -14.83 -0.59
CA VAL A 324 10.10 -15.44 -0.79
C VAL A 324 11.18 -14.55 -0.20
N GLU A 325 11.13 -13.26 -0.51
CA GLU A 325 12.09 -12.28 0.01
C GLU A 325 11.99 -12.15 1.54
N LYS A 326 10.76 -12.05 2.05
CA LYS A 326 10.46 -12.05 3.48
C LYS A 326 11.04 -13.29 4.17
N GLY A 327 10.83 -14.47 3.60
CA GLY A 327 11.34 -15.72 4.16
C GLY A 327 12.87 -15.81 4.13
N LEU A 328 13.53 -15.33 3.06
CA LEU A 328 14.99 -15.26 2.98
C LEU A 328 15.59 -14.33 4.05
N LEU A 329 14.97 -13.16 4.25
CA LEU A 329 15.39 -12.20 5.28
C LEU A 329 15.14 -12.74 6.68
N LEU A 330 13.99 -13.36 6.94
CA LEU A 330 13.69 -14.00 8.22
C LEU A 330 14.73 -15.08 8.54
N LEU A 331 15.08 -15.94 7.58
CA LEU A 331 16.12 -16.94 7.75
C LEU A 331 17.48 -16.33 8.10
N LYS A 332 17.89 -15.28 7.38
CA LYS A 332 19.13 -14.55 7.66
C LYS A 332 19.13 -14.02 9.09
N TYR A 333 18.06 -13.34 9.51
CA TYR A 333 18.00 -12.74 10.84
C TYR A 333 17.89 -13.76 11.96
N ILE A 334 17.20 -14.88 11.74
CA ILE A 334 17.18 -16.00 12.69
C ILE A 334 18.62 -16.46 12.97
N VAL A 335 19.42 -16.68 11.94
CA VAL A 335 20.83 -17.09 12.08
C VAL A 335 21.66 -16.02 12.80
N GLU A 336 21.46 -14.75 12.48
CA GLU A 336 22.15 -13.64 13.15
C GLU A 336 21.78 -13.53 14.64
N ILE A 337 20.49 -13.62 14.99
CA ILE A 337 20.03 -13.51 16.37
C ILE A 337 20.51 -14.71 17.19
N GLU A 338 20.47 -15.93 16.65
CA GLU A 338 21.02 -17.11 17.30
C GLU A 338 22.50 -16.96 17.61
N LYS A 339 23.27 -16.41 16.66
CA LYS A 339 24.69 -16.12 16.88
C LYS A 339 24.90 -15.09 17.99
N VAL A 340 24.11 -14.00 18.01
CA VAL A 340 24.19 -12.97 19.05
C VAL A 340 23.83 -13.52 20.42
N LEU A 341 22.78 -14.35 20.50
CA LEU A 341 22.38 -15.01 21.75
C LEU A 341 23.50 -15.91 22.29
N TRP A 342 24.12 -16.70 21.42
CA TRP A 342 25.24 -17.56 21.77
C TRP A 342 26.46 -16.76 22.25
N GLU A 343 26.78 -15.64 21.59
CA GLU A 343 27.86 -14.73 22.01
C GLU A 343 27.59 -14.14 23.41
N ILE A 344 26.34 -13.78 23.71
CA ILE A 344 25.95 -13.27 25.03
C ILE A 344 26.11 -14.36 26.10
N GLU A 345 25.67 -15.59 25.81
CA GLU A 345 25.78 -16.72 26.76
C GLU A 345 27.23 -17.05 27.10
N LEU A 346 28.15 -16.99 26.12
CA LEU A 346 29.58 -17.18 26.36
C LEU A 346 30.20 -16.10 27.25
N THR A 347 29.69 -14.86 27.19
CA THR A 347 30.16 -13.76 28.05
C THR A 347 29.58 -13.78 29.46
N GLU A 348 28.51 -14.54 29.69
CA GLU A 348 27.90 -14.73 31.02
C GLU A 348 28.51 -15.92 31.78
N GLU A 349 29.14 -16.89 31.08
CA GLU A 349 29.76 -18.08 31.66
C GLU A 349 31.28 -17.97 31.94
N GLY A 350 31.93 -16.89 31.49
CA GLY A 350 33.37 -16.60 31.71
C GLY A 350 33.60 -15.42 32.63
#